data_AF-V9L0B3-F1
#
_entry.id   AF-V9L0B3-F1
#
_cell.length_a   1.000
_cell.length_b   1.000
_cell.length_c   1.000
_cell.angle_alpha   90.00
_cell.angle_beta   90.00
_cell.angle_gamma   90.00
#
_symmetry.space_group_name_H-M   'P 1'
#
loop_
_entity.id
_entity.type
_entity.pdbx_description
1 polymer ?
#
loop_
_entity_poly.entity_id
_entity_poly.type
_entity_poly.pdbx_seq_one_letter_code
_entity_poly.pdbx_strand_id
1 'polypeptide(L)'
;MLYPMYWQHIYIPVLPPHLLDYCCAPMPYLIGVHSSLMEHVKSRALEEVVILNVDTNTLESPFNDLEKLPADVVSGLKMKLRKQSGTTGEGVARAFLRAQAALFGGYQDALRFNPDEPITFCEETFINHRSSSMRQFLQNAVHLQLFKQFIESRLEKLNEGKGLTDVFEEEIHLCGFSSGWSKSYQNWLQHVKKGGGALMHTVRSRSHPAVRNIYKYAKGQAKLGLKEMKNRLKHK
;
A
#
# COMPACT_ATOMS: atom_id res chain seq x y z
N MET A 1 1.80 -1.50 -10.60
CA MET A 1 3.04 -2.06 -10.03
C MET A 1 3.09 -2.01 -8.50
N LEU A 2 2.23 -1.26 -7.81
CA LEU A 2 2.16 -1.24 -6.34
C LEU A 2 1.37 -2.41 -5.72
N TYR A 3 0.65 -3.19 -6.53
CA TYR A 3 -0.18 -4.30 -6.06
C TYR A 3 0.62 -5.21 -5.08
N PRO A 4 0.04 -5.61 -3.94
CA PRO A 4 -1.37 -5.52 -3.55
C PRO A 4 -1.79 -4.18 -2.93
N MET A 5 -0.86 -3.22 -2.85
CA MET A 5 -1.11 -1.88 -2.33
C MET A 5 -1.60 -0.97 -3.45
N TYR A 6 -2.29 0.10 -3.05
CA TYR A 6 -2.82 1.10 -3.96
C TYR A 6 -2.37 2.49 -3.50
N TRP A 7 -2.21 3.41 -4.45
CA TRP A 7 -1.98 4.82 -4.13
C TRP A 7 -3.17 5.37 -3.34
N GLN A 8 -2.91 6.04 -2.22
CA GLN A 8 -3.96 6.48 -1.28
C GLN A 8 -4.21 8.00 -1.30
N HIS A 9 -3.37 8.76 -2.00
CA HIS A 9 -3.46 10.21 -2.02
C HIS A 9 -3.95 10.71 -3.39
N ILE A 10 -3.72 12.00 -3.69
CA ILE A 10 -4.20 12.63 -4.93
C ILE A 10 -3.69 11.83 -6.12
N TYR A 11 -4.62 11.40 -6.98
CA TYR A 11 -4.32 10.69 -8.22
C TYR A 11 -5.11 11.34 -9.36
N ILE A 12 -4.40 12.04 -10.24
CA ILE A 12 -5.00 12.74 -11.38
C ILE A 12 -4.21 12.33 -12.63
N PRO A 13 -4.68 11.33 -13.39
CA PRO A 13 -3.93 10.82 -14.55
C PRO A 13 -3.56 11.87 -15.58
N VAL A 14 -4.44 12.86 -15.81
CA VAL A 14 -4.21 14.01 -16.68
C VAL A 14 -4.84 15.24 -16.04
N LEU A 15 -4.02 16.22 -15.69
CA LEU A 15 -4.45 17.45 -15.04
C LEU A 15 -4.87 18.51 -16.07
N PRO A 16 -6.11 19.01 -16.03
CA PRO A 16 -6.54 20.13 -16.88
C PRO A 16 -5.80 21.44 -16.55
N PRO A 17 -5.66 22.37 -17.50
CA PRO A 17 -4.93 23.63 -17.30
C PRO A 17 -5.44 24.50 -16.14
N HIS A 18 -6.76 24.51 -15.92
CA HIS A 18 -7.38 25.31 -14.86
C HIS A 18 -7.18 24.74 -13.44
N LEU A 19 -6.56 23.55 -13.32
CA LEU A 19 -6.29 22.88 -12.04
C LEU A 19 -4.79 22.78 -11.73
N LEU A 20 -3.93 23.51 -12.45
CA LEU A 20 -2.47 23.45 -12.23
C LEU A 20 -2.05 23.81 -10.78
N ASP A 21 -2.90 24.52 -10.03
CA ASP A 21 -2.72 24.82 -8.59
C ASP A 21 -2.60 23.57 -7.72
N TYR A 22 -3.17 22.44 -8.17
CA TYR A 22 -3.05 21.17 -7.45
C TYR A 22 -1.64 20.58 -7.47
N CYS A 23 -0.75 21.01 -8.38
CA CYS A 23 0.66 20.61 -8.35
C CYS A 23 1.40 21.15 -7.11
N CYS A 24 0.89 22.20 -6.47
CA CYS A 24 1.46 22.78 -5.26
C CYS A 24 0.91 22.12 -3.97
N ALA A 25 0.17 21.02 -4.08
CA ALA A 25 -0.39 20.34 -2.92
C ALA A 25 0.72 19.77 -2.03
N PRO A 26 0.70 20.01 -0.70
CA PRO A 26 1.75 19.56 0.21
C PRO A 26 1.64 18.07 0.58
N MET A 27 0.52 17.44 0.26
CA MET A 27 0.31 16.00 0.47
C MET A 27 0.84 15.21 -0.73
N PRO A 28 1.24 13.93 -0.56
CA PRO A 28 1.72 13.14 -1.68
C PRO A 28 0.71 13.12 -2.83
N TYR A 29 1.20 13.17 -4.06
CA TYR A 29 0.34 13.09 -5.24
C TYR A 29 1.00 12.32 -6.38
N LEU A 30 0.17 11.84 -7.29
CA LEU A 30 0.58 11.30 -8.58
C LEU A 30 -0.29 11.94 -9.66
N ILE A 31 0.31 12.88 -10.39
CA ILE A 31 -0.38 13.75 -11.35
C ILE A 31 0.32 13.66 -12.69
N GLY A 32 -0.44 13.45 -13.77
CA GLY A 32 0.07 13.60 -15.13
C GLY A 32 -0.23 14.99 -15.68
N VAL A 33 0.77 15.61 -16.29
CA VAL A 33 0.66 16.95 -16.90
C VAL A 33 1.13 16.84 -18.35
N HIS A 34 0.33 17.38 -19.27
CA HIS A 34 0.73 17.45 -20.68
C HIS A 34 1.94 18.38 -20.85
N SER A 35 2.89 18.04 -21.72
CA SER A 35 4.15 18.78 -21.90
C SER A 35 3.95 20.26 -22.22
N SER A 36 2.87 20.62 -22.92
CA SER A 36 2.50 22.02 -23.20
C SER A 36 2.22 22.88 -21.96
N LEU A 37 1.97 22.27 -20.80
CA LEU A 37 1.71 22.95 -19.53
C LEU A 37 2.94 22.97 -18.62
N MET A 38 4.03 22.30 -18.99
CA MET A 38 5.19 22.13 -18.11
C MET A 38 5.86 23.45 -17.74
N GLU A 39 5.92 24.43 -18.66
CA GLU A 39 6.45 25.77 -18.35
C GLU A 39 5.65 26.46 -17.24
N HIS A 40 4.31 26.37 -17.30
CA HIS A 40 3.40 26.94 -16.30
C HIS A 40 3.47 26.21 -14.96
N VAL A 41 3.90 24.95 -14.96
CA VAL A 41 4.11 24.16 -13.76
C VAL A 41 5.46 24.51 -13.12
N LYS A 42 6.53 24.64 -13.92
CA LYS A 42 7.86 25.06 -13.45
C LYS A 42 7.90 26.51 -13.00
N SER A 43 7.01 27.37 -13.50
CA SER A 43 6.87 28.76 -13.02
C SER A 43 6.24 28.86 -11.62
N ARG A 44 5.72 27.76 -11.07
CA ARG A 44 5.21 27.70 -9.69
C ARG A 44 6.35 27.27 -8.78
N ALA A 45 6.33 27.75 -7.53
CA ALA A 45 7.26 27.33 -6.50
C ALA A 45 6.97 25.89 -6.06
N LEU A 46 7.35 24.93 -6.90
CA LEU A 46 7.29 23.50 -6.59
C LEU A 46 8.49 23.14 -5.71
N GLU A 47 8.22 22.89 -4.43
CA GLU A 47 9.22 22.36 -3.52
C GLU A 47 9.05 20.84 -3.43
N GLU A 48 10.17 20.11 -3.45
CA GLU A 48 10.19 18.68 -3.12
C GLU A 48 9.40 17.75 -4.08
N VAL A 49 9.39 18.05 -5.39
CA VAL A 49 8.66 17.27 -6.41
C VAL A 49 9.58 16.39 -7.25
N VAL A 50 9.12 15.18 -7.56
CA VAL A 50 9.75 14.27 -8.54
C VAL A 50 9.06 14.40 -9.90
N ILE A 51 9.82 14.72 -10.95
CA ILE A 51 9.31 14.93 -12.31
C ILE A 51 9.94 13.91 -13.25
N LEU A 52 9.11 13.08 -13.88
CA LEU A 52 9.51 12.21 -14.99
C LEU A 52 8.97 12.79 -16.30
N ASN A 53 9.87 13.28 -17.15
CA ASN A 53 9.53 13.59 -18.53
C ASN A 53 9.63 12.31 -19.36
N VAL A 54 8.49 11.81 -19.83
CA VAL A 54 8.39 10.56 -20.59
C VAL A 54 8.92 10.71 -22.01
N ASP A 55 8.83 11.90 -22.62
CA ASP A 55 9.27 12.15 -24.00
C ASP A 55 10.79 12.05 -24.12
N THR A 56 11.52 12.54 -23.11
CA THR A 56 12.99 12.54 -23.05
C THR A 56 13.55 11.44 -22.15
N ASN A 57 12.69 10.71 -21.43
CA ASN A 57 13.05 9.74 -20.40
C ASN A 57 13.99 10.34 -19.32
N THR A 58 13.76 11.60 -18.94
CA THR A 58 14.55 12.31 -17.92
C THR A 58 13.80 12.39 -16.60
N LEU A 59 14.46 12.00 -15.52
CA LEU A 59 13.94 12.05 -14.15
C LEU A 59 14.66 13.17 -13.38
N GLU A 60 13.91 14.17 -12.94
CA GLU A 60 14.35 15.22 -12.02
C GLU A 60 13.83 14.86 -10.61
N SER A 61 14.71 14.68 -9.64
CA SER A 61 14.33 14.32 -8.25
C SER A 61 15.29 14.99 -7.27
N PRO A 62 14.79 15.68 -6.22
CA PRO A 62 15.62 16.15 -5.12
C PRO A 62 15.99 15.03 -4.13
N PHE A 63 15.47 13.82 -4.33
CA PHE A 63 15.64 12.68 -3.42
C PHE A 63 16.41 11.52 -4.04
N ASN A 64 17.13 10.78 -3.18
CA ASN A 64 17.83 9.53 -3.51
C ASN A 64 17.04 8.29 -3.07
N ASP A 65 15.74 8.23 -3.36
CA ASP A 65 14.85 7.20 -2.80
C ASP A 65 15.18 5.78 -3.28
N LEU A 66 15.70 5.64 -4.50
CA LEU A 66 16.13 4.33 -5.02
C LEU A 66 17.28 3.73 -4.21
N GLU A 67 18.17 4.57 -3.65
CA GLU A 67 19.30 4.14 -2.83
C GLU A 67 18.87 3.65 -1.44
N LYS A 68 17.68 4.08 -0.97
CA LYS A 68 17.09 3.65 0.31
C LYS A 68 16.43 2.27 0.21
N LEU A 69 16.28 1.72 -1.00
CA LEU A 69 15.76 0.38 -1.21
C LEU A 69 16.87 -0.68 -1.06
N PRO A 70 16.55 -1.89 -0.55
CA PRO A 70 17.49 -3.00 -0.53
C PRO A 70 18.04 -3.33 -1.93
N ALA A 71 19.37 -3.25 -2.09
CA ALA A 71 20.03 -3.35 -3.39
C ALA A 71 19.82 -4.70 -4.10
N ASP A 72 19.68 -5.78 -3.33
CA ASP A 72 19.37 -7.12 -3.83
C ASP A 72 17.98 -7.18 -4.49
N VAL A 73 16.97 -6.53 -3.89
CA VAL A 73 15.63 -6.42 -4.48
C VAL A 73 15.66 -5.59 -5.76
N VAL A 74 16.32 -4.43 -5.73
CA VAL A 74 16.42 -3.52 -6.90
C VAL A 74 17.16 -4.18 -8.05
N SER A 75 18.29 -4.82 -7.79
CA SER A 75 19.09 -5.52 -8.80
C SER A 75 18.33 -6.72 -9.39
N GLY A 76 17.63 -7.50 -8.54
CA GLY A 76 16.76 -8.59 -8.96
C GLY A 76 15.63 -8.12 -9.89
N LEU A 77 14.96 -7.02 -9.54
CA LEU A 77 13.93 -6.41 -10.37
C LEU A 77 14.50 -5.91 -11.70
N LYS A 78 15.60 -5.16 -11.67
CA LYS A 78 16.26 -4.63 -12.87
C LYS A 78 16.68 -5.74 -13.84
N MET A 79 17.22 -6.85 -13.32
CA MET A 79 17.57 -8.02 -14.12
C MET A 79 16.32 -8.63 -14.79
N LYS A 80 15.22 -8.80 -14.05
CA LYS A 80 13.98 -9.37 -14.60
C LYS A 80 13.37 -8.48 -15.68
N LEU A 81 13.33 -7.16 -15.45
CA LEU A 81 12.82 -6.21 -16.44
C LEU A 81 13.66 -6.18 -17.71
N ARG A 82 15.00 -6.25 -17.60
CA ARG A 82 15.90 -6.35 -18.76
C ARG A 82 15.69 -7.61 -19.58
N LYS A 83 15.35 -8.74 -18.95
CA LYS A 83 15.09 -10.02 -19.63
C LYS A 83 13.72 -10.07 -20.30
N GLN A 84 12.78 -9.22 -19.87
CA GLN A 84 11.40 -9.18 -20.34
C GLN A 84 11.16 -8.13 -21.43
N SER A 85 12.21 -7.46 -21.90
CA SER A 85 12.15 -6.42 -22.94
C SER A 85 11.59 -6.90 -24.29
N GLY A 86 11.31 -8.19 -24.47
CA GLY A 86 10.74 -8.79 -25.68
C GLY A 86 9.40 -9.53 -25.52
N THR A 87 8.76 -9.59 -24.35
CA THR A 87 7.48 -10.31 -24.14
C THR A 87 6.48 -9.52 -23.30
N THR A 88 5.20 -9.52 -23.72
CA THR A 88 4.14 -8.63 -23.21
C THR A 88 3.62 -8.94 -21.80
N GLY A 89 3.42 -7.87 -21.02
CA GLY A 89 2.41 -7.74 -19.95
C GLY A 89 2.68 -8.44 -18.62
N GLU A 90 2.46 -9.76 -18.58
CA GLU A 90 2.41 -10.51 -17.31
C GLU A 90 3.79 -10.60 -16.65
N GLY A 91 4.86 -10.73 -17.45
CA GLY A 91 6.22 -10.80 -16.94
C GLY A 91 6.58 -9.58 -16.09
N VAL A 92 6.27 -8.38 -16.59
CA VAL A 92 6.55 -7.10 -15.92
C VAL A 92 5.77 -7.02 -14.61
N ALA A 93 4.45 -7.29 -14.67
CA ALA A 93 3.60 -7.28 -13.49
C ALA A 93 4.13 -8.25 -12.42
N ARG A 94 4.53 -9.46 -12.82
CA ARG A 94 5.08 -10.48 -11.91
C ARG A 94 6.45 -10.10 -11.36
N ALA A 95 7.28 -9.40 -12.12
CA ALA A 95 8.57 -8.90 -11.63
C ALA A 95 8.37 -7.89 -10.49
N PHE A 96 7.44 -6.96 -10.63
CA PHE A 96 7.08 -6.03 -9.56
C PHE A 96 6.35 -6.72 -8.40
N LEU A 97 5.48 -7.70 -8.66
CA LEU A 97 4.84 -8.50 -7.61
C LEU A 97 5.88 -9.19 -6.72
N ARG A 98 6.91 -9.79 -7.33
CA ARG A 98 8.04 -10.39 -6.60
C ARG A 98 8.81 -9.37 -5.78
N ALA A 99 9.07 -8.18 -6.33
CA ALA A 99 9.73 -7.13 -5.58
C ALA A 99 8.88 -6.69 -4.38
N GLN A 100 7.58 -6.51 -4.56
CA GLN A 100 6.66 -6.21 -3.47
C GLN A 100 6.65 -7.32 -2.41
N ALA A 101 6.64 -8.59 -2.83
CA ALA A 101 6.70 -9.73 -1.91
C ALA A 101 8.03 -9.79 -1.14
N ALA A 102 9.14 -9.44 -1.79
CA ALA A 102 10.45 -9.37 -1.14
C ALA A 102 10.53 -8.24 -0.10
N LEU A 103 9.92 -7.09 -0.39
CA LEU A 103 9.94 -5.92 0.48
C LEU A 103 8.98 -6.05 1.67
N PHE A 104 7.78 -6.59 1.43
CA PHE A 104 6.68 -6.54 2.40
C PHE A 104 6.21 -7.91 2.88
N GLY A 105 6.70 -9.01 2.31
CA GLY A 105 6.23 -10.37 2.62
C GLY A 105 6.41 -10.79 4.08
N GLY A 106 7.43 -10.25 4.75
CA GLY A 106 7.66 -10.43 6.19
C GLY A 106 6.54 -9.91 7.10
N TYR A 107 5.54 -9.20 6.55
CA TYR A 107 4.38 -8.75 7.33
C TYR A 107 3.60 -9.92 7.96
N GLN A 108 3.60 -11.09 7.31
CA GLN A 108 2.92 -12.30 7.83
C GLN A 108 3.50 -12.74 9.17
N ASP A 109 4.82 -12.62 9.35
CA ASP A 109 5.52 -13.01 10.58
C ASP A 109 5.25 -12.01 11.73
N ALA A 110 4.75 -10.82 11.41
CA ALA A 110 4.39 -9.77 12.36
C ALA A 110 2.90 -9.77 12.77
N LEU A 111 2.09 -10.71 12.24
CA LEU A 111 0.70 -10.90 12.65
C LEU A 111 0.63 -11.65 13.99
N ARG A 112 -0.13 -11.11 14.94
CA ARG A 112 -0.33 -11.71 16.27
C ARG A 112 -1.70 -12.36 16.35
N PHE A 113 -1.70 -13.66 16.64
CA PHE A 113 -2.90 -14.48 16.81
C PHE A 113 -3.04 -14.86 18.28
N ASN A 114 -3.78 -14.05 19.02
CA ASN A 114 -4.07 -14.31 20.42
C ASN A 114 -5.45 -14.97 20.54
N PRO A 115 -5.61 -16.02 21.37
CA PRO A 115 -6.93 -16.56 21.69
C PRO A 115 -7.84 -15.45 22.25
N ASP A 116 -9.10 -15.44 21.82
CA ASP A 116 -10.16 -14.52 22.29
C ASP A 116 -9.93 -13.01 22.05
N GLU A 117 -8.88 -12.64 21.31
CA GLU A 117 -8.58 -11.28 20.89
C GLU A 117 -8.61 -11.15 19.36
N PRO A 118 -8.88 -9.94 18.82
CA PRO A 118 -8.72 -9.71 17.40
C PRO A 118 -7.26 -9.90 16.98
N ILE A 119 -7.07 -10.39 15.76
CA ILE A 119 -5.75 -10.47 15.12
C ILE A 119 -5.25 -9.04 14.93
N THR A 120 -3.99 -8.82 15.32
CA THR A 120 -3.31 -7.52 15.27
C THR A 120 -1.98 -7.62 14.51
N PHE A 121 -1.42 -6.47 14.16
CA PHE A 121 -0.12 -6.35 13.49
C PHE A 121 0.88 -5.70 14.45
N CYS A 122 2.09 -6.26 14.54
CA CYS A 122 3.16 -5.75 15.38
C CYS A 122 4.26 -5.08 14.54
N GLU A 123 4.28 -3.75 14.55
CA GLU A 123 5.30 -2.96 13.85
C GLU A 123 6.73 -3.28 14.31
N GLU A 124 6.95 -3.48 15.61
CA GLU A 124 8.28 -3.81 16.14
C GLU A 124 8.81 -5.13 15.57
N THR A 125 7.96 -6.16 15.52
CA THR A 125 8.31 -7.45 14.92
C THR A 125 8.57 -7.30 13.42
N PHE A 126 7.74 -6.52 12.72
CA PHE A 126 7.90 -6.29 11.28
C PHE A 126 9.22 -5.57 10.96
N ILE A 127 9.55 -4.52 11.71
CA ILE A 127 10.76 -3.71 11.51
C ILE A 127 12.02 -4.49 11.86
N ASN A 128 11.95 -5.41 12.83
CA ASN A 128 13.12 -6.14 13.34
C ASN A 128 13.64 -7.21 12.34
N HIS A 129 14.27 -6.73 11.27
CA HIS A 129 14.87 -7.55 10.23
C HIS A 129 16.39 -7.69 10.41
N ARG A 130 16.96 -8.83 10.00
CA ARG A 130 18.40 -9.13 10.11
C ARG A 130 19.30 -8.20 9.29
N SER A 131 18.86 -7.84 8.09
CA SER A 131 19.56 -6.90 7.20
C SER A 131 19.28 -5.47 7.63
N SER A 132 20.34 -4.67 7.81
CA SER A 132 20.25 -3.25 8.18
C SER A 132 19.55 -2.41 7.10
N SER A 133 19.84 -2.65 5.82
CA SER A 133 19.20 -1.93 4.71
C SER A 133 17.69 -2.17 4.67
N MET A 134 17.27 -3.42 4.85
CA MET A 134 15.86 -3.76 4.94
C MET A 134 15.23 -3.17 6.20
N ARG A 135 15.90 -3.25 7.36
CA ARG A 135 15.39 -2.63 8.60
C ARG A 135 15.11 -1.14 8.40
N GLN A 136 16.03 -0.41 7.78
CA GLN A 136 15.85 1.02 7.51
C GLN A 136 14.72 1.29 6.51
N PHE A 137 14.59 0.46 5.47
CA PHE A 137 13.44 0.50 4.58
C PHE A 137 12.12 0.29 5.33
N LEU A 138 12.05 -0.74 6.19
CA LEU A 138 10.84 -1.09 6.94
C LEU A 138 10.45 -0.03 7.98
N GLN A 139 11.42 0.65 8.60
CA GLN A 139 11.18 1.81 9.47
C GLN A 139 10.46 2.94 8.73
N ASN A 140 10.80 3.18 7.47
CA ASN A 140 10.08 4.16 6.65
C ASN A 140 8.73 3.61 6.17
N ALA A 141 8.68 2.32 5.83
CA ALA A 141 7.52 1.66 5.27
C ALA A 141 6.29 1.69 6.18
N VAL A 142 6.46 1.53 7.50
CA VAL A 142 5.34 1.57 8.46
C VAL A 142 4.61 2.92 8.47
N HIS A 143 5.28 3.99 8.05
CA HIS A 143 4.69 5.32 7.96
C HIS A 143 3.92 5.55 6.64
N LEU A 144 4.09 4.68 5.64
CA LEU A 144 3.43 4.83 4.34
C LEU A 144 1.93 4.56 4.42
N GLN A 145 1.11 5.48 3.92
CA GLN A 145 -0.35 5.33 3.93
C GLN A 145 -0.82 4.09 3.13
N LEU A 146 -0.18 3.80 1.99
CA LEU A 146 -0.46 2.61 1.19
C LEU A 146 -0.20 1.30 1.93
N PHE A 147 0.78 1.28 2.85
CA PHE A 147 1.12 0.10 3.63
C PHE A 147 0.14 -0.06 4.80
N LYS A 148 -0.19 1.04 5.49
CA LYS A 148 -1.22 1.05 6.54
C LYS A 148 -2.56 0.53 6.04
N GLN A 149 -3.03 1.02 4.88
CA GLN A 149 -4.29 0.55 4.29
C GLN A 149 -4.23 -0.92 3.87
N PHE A 150 -3.08 -1.39 3.39
CA PHE A 150 -2.87 -2.80 3.10
C PHE A 150 -2.99 -3.66 4.37
N ILE A 151 -2.27 -3.32 5.45
CA ILE A 151 -2.34 -4.05 6.71
C ILE A 151 -3.75 -4.01 7.31
N GLU A 152 -4.39 -2.85 7.34
CA GLU A 152 -5.78 -2.72 7.82
C GLU A 152 -6.73 -3.64 7.03
N SER A 153 -6.63 -3.69 5.70
CA SER A 153 -7.45 -4.58 4.87
C SER A 153 -7.17 -6.06 5.14
N ARG A 154 -5.92 -6.44 5.40
CA ARG A 154 -5.54 -7.81 5.79
C ARG A 154 -6.13 -8.17 7.15
N LEU A 155 -6.00 -7.29 8.14
CA LEU A 155 -6.55 -7.49 9.49
C LEU A 155 -8.07 -7.57 9.46
N GLU A 156 -8.77 -6.77 8.66
CA GLU A 156 -10.22 -6.85 8.50
C GLU A 156 -10.64 -8.23 7.98
N LYS A 157 -10.04 -8.70 6.87
CA LYS A 157 -10.33 -10.03 6.32
C LYS A 157 -10.08 -11.15 7.33
N LEU A 158 -8.94 -11.11 8.01
CA LEU A 158 -8.57 -12.10 9.01
C LEU A 158 -9.56 -12.08 10.18
N ASN A 159 -9.92 -10.91 10.70
CA ASN A 159 -10.89 -10.80 11.80
C ASN A 159 -12.33 -11.14 11.38
N GLU A 160 -12.64 -11.16 10.09
CA GLU A 160 -13.88 -11.72 9.53
C GLU A 160 -13.83 -13.25 9.34
N GLY A 161 -12.72 -13.91 9.67
CA GLY A 161 -12.53 -15.35 9.43
C GLY A 161 -12.20 -15.72 7.99
N LYS A 162 -11.80 -14.75 7.17
CA LYS A 162 -11.43 -15.00 5.78
C LYS A 162 -9.92 -15.21 5.70
N GLY A 163 -9.51 -16.30 5.06
CA GLY A 163 -8.10 -16.53 4.74
C GLY A 163 -7.59 -15.52 3.71
N LEU A 164 -6.27 -15.40 3.62
CA LEU A 164 -5.59 -14.57 2.63
C LEU A 164 -5.15 -15.47 1.46
N THR A 165 -5.72 -15.25 0.27
CA THR A 165 -5.61 -16.18 -0.88
C THR A 165 -5.44 -15.46 -2.22
N ASP A 166 -4.74 -14.33 -2.24
CA ASP A 166 -4.47 -13.62 -3.49
C ASP A 166 -3.04 -13.85 -4.01
N VAL A 167 -2.78 -13.43 -5.24
CA VAL A 167 -1.53 -13.68 -5.96
C VAL A 167 -0.30 -13.12 -5.23
N PHE A 168 -0.47 -12.12 -4.36
CA PHE A 168 0.63 -11.64 -3.51
C PHE A 168 1.00 -12.66 -2.45
N GLU A 169 0.02 -13.26 -1.78
CA GLU A 169 0.26 -14.33 -0.80
C GLU A 169 0.91 -15.55 -1.47
N GLU A 170 0.44 -15.92 -2.66
CA GLU A 170 1.04 -17.00 -3.46
C GLU A 170 2.52 -16.72 -3.79
N GLU A 171 2.84 -15.49 -4.19
CA GLU A 171 4.22 -15.11 -4.53
C GLU A 171 5.13 -15.07 -3.29
N ILE A 172 4.63 -14.68 -2.11
CA ILE A 172 5.37 -14.80 -0.84
C ILE A 172 5.77 -16.25 -0.58
N HIS A 173 4.84 -17.19 -0.76
CA HIS A 173 5.10 -18.62 -0.57
C HIS A 173 6.10 -19.17 -1.58
N LEU A 174 5.96 -18.81 -2.85
CA LEU A 174 6.84 -19.29 -3.93
C LEU A 174 8.29 -18.82 -3.75
N CYS A 175 8.49 -17.62 -3.21
CA CYS A 175 9.82 -17.05 -3.04
C CYS A 175 10.44 -17.28 -1.65
N GLY A 176 9.70 -17.83 -0.69
CA GLY A 176 10.19 -18.06 0.68
C GLY A 176 10.56 -16.77 1.42
N PHE A 177 9.90 -15.65 1.10
CA PHE A 177 10.14 -14.34 1.73
C PHE A 177 9.53 -14.21 3.13
N SER A 178 8.67 -15.15 3.50
CA SER A 178 8.27 -15.42 4.88
C SER A 178 8.74 -16.82 5.25
N SER A 179 8.84 -17.09 6.56
CA SER A 179 9.06 -18.42 7.13
C SER A 179 7.96 -19.46 6.78
N GLY A 180 7.03 -19.11 5.91
CA GLY A 180 5.78 -19.81 5.66
C GLY A 180 4.69 -19.25 6.58
N TRP A 181 3.43 -19.56 6.29
CA TRP A 181 2.36 -19.25 7.25
C TRP A 181 2.77 -19.79 8.62
N SER A 182 2.86 -18.89 9.61
CA SER A 182 3.23 -19.27 10.96
C SER A 182 2.34 -20.41 11.46
N LYS A 183 2.87 -21.30 12.31
CA LYS A 183 2.06 -22.35 12.97
C LYS A 183 0.79 -21.76 13.58
N SER A 184 0.87 -20.52 14.07
CA SER A 184 -0.25 -19.73 14.59
C SER A 184 -1.34 -19.48 13.55
N TYR A 185 -0.98 -19.06 12.32
CA TYR A 185 -1.96 -18.90 11.23
C TYR A 185 -2.57 -20.23 10.79
N GLN A 186 -1.77 -21.29 10.69
CA GLN A 186 -2.29 -22.62 10.31
C GLN A 186 -3.27 -23.15 11.34
N ASN A 187 -2.95 -23.00 12.64
CA ASN A 187 -3.85 -23.34 13.73
C ASN A 187 -5.13 -22.49 13.69
N TRP A 188 -5.00 -21.18 13.50
CA TRP A 188 -6.14 -20.27 13.35
C TRP A 188 -7.06 -20.68 12.20
N LEU A 189 -6.51 -20.99 11.02
CA LEU A 189 -7.28 -21.48 9.88
C LEU A 189 -8.03 -22.78 10.19
N GLN A 190 -7.41 -23.72 10.92
CA GLN A 190 -8.09 -24.95 11.33
C GLN A 190 -9.25 -24.67 12.30
N HIS A 191 -9.07 -23.75 13.24
CA HIS A 191 -10.12 -23.33 14.17
C HIS A 191 -11.29 -22.63 13.45
N VAL A 192 -10.99 -21.73 12.51
CA VAL A 192 -12.01 -21.04 11.73
C VAL A 192 -12.78 -22.00 10.82
N LYS A 193 -12.09 -22.96 10.19
CA LYS A 193 -12.74 -23.99 9.35
C LYS A 193 -13.60 -24.98 10.16
N LYS A 194 -13.24 -25.26 11.42
CA LYS A 194 -14.00 -26.16 12.30
C LYS A 194 -15.14 -25.46 13.06
N GLY A 195 -15.05 -24.15 13.30
CA GLY A 195 -15.93 -23.40 14.20
C GLY A 195 -16.87 -22.40 13.53
N GLY A 196 -17.19 -22.58 12.25
CA GLY A 196 -17.97 -21.62 11.44
C GLY A 196 -19.22 -21.07 12.15
N GLY A 197 -19.09 -19.87 12.72
CA GLY A 197 -20.22 -19.02 13.16
C GLY A 197 -20.23 -18.59 14.64
N ALA A 198 -19.77 -19.42 15.58
CA ALA A 198 -20.12 -19.22 17.01
C ALA A 198 -19.22 -18.22 17.78
N LEU A 199 -17.92 -18.15 17.48
CA LEU A 199 -16.98 -17.22 18.16
C LEU A 199 -16.95 -15.80 17.55
N MET A 200 -17.47 -15.64 16.33
CA MET A 200 -17.48 -14.36 15.60
C MET A 200 -18.35 -13.30 16.27
N HIS A 201 -19.43 -13.70 16.93
CA HIS A 201 -20.36 -12.77 17.58
C HIS A 201 -19.76 -12.09 18.81
N THR A 202 -18.81 -12.75 19.50
CA THR A 202 -18.21 -12.25 20.74
C THR A 202 -17.08 -11.24 20.47
N VAL A 203 -16.31 -11.42 19.39
CA VAL A 203 -15.27 -10.44 19.00
C VAL A 203 -15.89 -9.21 18.33
N ARG A 204 -16.99 -9.39 17.58
CA ARG A 204 -17.77 -8.28 16.99
C ARG A 204 -18.32 -7.29 18.03
N SER A 205 -18.48 -7.70 19.29
CA SER A 205 -18.97 -6.83 20.37
C SER A 205 -17.87 -6.13 21.18
N ARG A 206 -16.60 -6.57 21.08
CA ARG A 206 -15.48 -6.08 21.91
C ARG A 206 -14.56 -5.03 21.28
N SER A 207 -14.71 -4.71 20.00
CA SER A 207 -13.97 -3.59 19.39
C SER A 207 -14.31 -2.27 20.11
N HIS A 208 -13.30 -1.62 20.70
CA HIS A 208 -13.42 -0.45 21.60
C HIS A 208 -14.36 0.64 21.02
N PRO A 209 -15.36 1.15 21.78
CA PRO A 209 -16.36 2.11 21.28
C PRO A 209 -15.78 3.38 20.64
N ALA A 210 -14.62 3.83 21.11
CA ALA A 210 -13.93 5.02 20.61
C ALA A 210 -13.47 4.86 19.15
N VAL A 211 -12.90 3.71 18.78
CA VAL A 211 -12.40 3.44 17.41
C VAL A 211 -13.57 3.34 16.43
N ARG A 212 -14.68 2.74 16.86
CA ARG A 212 -15.90 2.62 16.06
C ARG A 212 -16.59 3.97 15.85
N ASN A 213 -16.58 4.84 16.86
CA ASN A 213 -17.17 6.18 16.79
C ASN A 213 -16.34 7.12 15.91
N ILE A 214 -15.01 7.09 16.00
CA ILE A 214 -14.12 7.90 15.15
C ILE A 214 -14.26 7.47 13.68
N TYR A 215 -14.33 6.17 13.39
CA TYR A 215 -14.54 5.67 12.02
C TYR A 215 -15.91 6.05 11.44
N LYS A 216 -16.98 5.97 12.24
CA LYS A 216 -18.32 6.43 11.83
C LYS A 216 -18.37 7.94 11.63
N TYR A 217 -17.67 8.71 12.46
CA TYR A 217 -17.58 10.16 12.34
C TYR A 217 -16.80 10.57 11.08
N ALA A 218 -15.61 10.01 10.84
CA ALA A 218 -14.81 10.31 9.66
C ALA A 218 -15.51 9.90 8.35
N LYS A 219 -16.15 8.71 8.32
CA LYS A 219 -16.93 8.25 7.16
C LYS A 219 -18.21 9.07 6.96
N GLY A 220 -18.80 9.59 8.04
CA GLY A 220 -19.95 10.50 8.00
C GLY A 220 -19.59 11.87 7.43
N GLN A 221 -18.46 12.44 7.87
CA GLN A 221 -17.93 13.72 7.38
C GLN A 221 -17.56 13.66 5.89
N ALA A 222 -16.93 12.57 5.44
CA ALA A 222 -16.61 12.36 4.03
C ALA A 222 -17.87 12.26 3.14
N LYS A 223 -18.93 11.58 3.62
CA LYS A 223 -20.21 11.49 2.91
C LYS A 223 -20.99 12.81 2.90
N LEU A 224 -20.94 13.58 3.97
CA LEU A 224 -21.58 14.91 4.04
C LEU A 224 -20.88 15.88 3.09
N GLY A 225 -19.54 15.92 3.09
CA GLY A 225 -18.76 16.74 2.15
C GLY A 225 -19.04 16.40 0.68
N LEU A 226 -19.12 15.10 0.34
CA LEU A 226 -19.50 14.66 -1.01
C LEU A 226 -20.94 15.03 -1.38
N LYS A 227 -21.88 14.98 -0.43
CA LYS A 227 -23.28 15.33 -0.66
C LYS A 227 -23.47 16.84 -0.81
N GLU A 228 -22.72 17.64 -0.06
CA GLU A 228 -22.73 19.10 -0.13
C GLU A 228 -22.10 19.60 -1.44
N MET A 229 -20.99 19.02 -1.88
CA MET A 229 -20.40 19.30 -3.20
C MET A 229 -21.36 18.92 -4.34
N LYS A 230 -22.05 17.78 -4.22
CA LYS A 230 -23.04 17.33 -5.22
C LYS A 230 -24.28 18.21 -5.29
N ASN A 231 -24.70 18.79 -4.17
CA ASN A 231 -25.81 19.74 -4.13
C ASN A 231 -25.42 21.11 -4.72
N ARG A 232 -24.19 21.57 -4.50
CA ARG A 232 -23.67 22.81 -5.12
C ARG A 232 -23.55 22.72 -6.64
N LEU A 233 -23.31 21.53 -7.18
CA LEU A 233 -23.27 21.28 -8.63
C LEU A 233 -24.66 21.19 -9.28
N LYS A 234 -25.74 21.10 -8.51
CA LYS A 234 -27.13 21.07 -9.01
C LYS A 234 -27.83 22.43 -9.00
N HIS A 235 -27.18 23.48 -8.50
CA HIS A 235 -27.71 24.85 -8.45
C HIS A 235 -26.83 25.86 -9.21
N LYS A 236 -26.14 25.37 -10.25
CA LYS A 236 -25.55 26.20 -11.31
C LYS A 236 -26.11 25.78 -12.65
#